data_AF-L8JMU3-F1
#
_entry.id   AF-L8JMU3-F1
#
_cell.length_a   1.000
_cell.length_b   1.000
_cell.length_c   1.000
_cell.angle_alpha   90.00
_cell.angle_beta   90.00
_cell.angle_gamma   90.00
#
_symmetry.space_group_name_H-M   'P 1'
#
loop_
_entity.id
_entity.type
_entity.pdbx_description
1 polymer ?
#
loop_
_entity_poly.entity_id
_entity_poly.type
_entity_poly.pdbx_seq_one_letter_code
_entity_poly.pdbx_strand_id
1 'polypeptide(L)'
;MNEIKVIEDYLFRNMKGEDVTLFEAQLLLNSELAEKVQLQKKVYHLIHQCGRNALKEEIQAIHDKLFIEPRYSTFRKRVLKLFFNQKD
;
A
#
# COMPACT_ATOMS: atom_id res chain seq x y z
N MET A 1 -21.43 15.91 -11.81
CA MET A 1 -20.10 15.27 -11.81
C MET A 1 -19.68 15.11 -10.35
N ASN A 2 -19.22 13.92 -9.93
CA ASN A 2 -18.90 13.66 -8.52
C ASN A 2 -17.46 14.10 -8.23
N GLU A 3 -17.28 15.15 -7.42
CA GLU A 3 -15.97 15.71 -7.07
C GLU A 3 -15.02 14.68 -6.47
N ILE A 4 -15.52 13.76 -5.63
CA ILE A 4 -14.74 12.67 -5.05
C ILE A 4 -14.12 11.81 -6.16
N LYS A 5 -14.95 11.40 -7.14
CA LYS A 5 -14.50 10.57 -8.25
C LYS A 5 -13.44 11.28 -9.09
N VAL A 6 -13.57 12.58 -9.31
CA VAL A 6 -12.59 13.36 -10.08
C VAL A 6 -11.25 13.42 -9.35
N ILE A 7 -11.29 13.65 -8.03
CA ILE A 7 -10.09 13.62 -7.20
C ILE A 7 -9.45 12.22 -7.21
N GLU A 8 -10.25 11.15 -7.10
CA GLU A 8 -9.77 9.77 -7.20
C GLU A 8 -9.12 9.50 -8.55
N ASP A 9 -9.78 9.89 -9.65
CA ASP A 9 -9.25 9.69 -11.00
C ASP A 9 -7.93 10.45 -11.21
N TYR A 10 -7.77 11.61 -10.58
CA TYR A 10 -6.49 12.34 -10.53
C TYR A 10 -5.44 11.62 -9.66
N LEU A 11 -5.77 11.27 -8.42
CA LEU A 11 -4.84 10.64 -7.46
C LEU A 11 -4.33 9.28 -7.94
N PHE A 12 -5.18 8.50 -8.61
CA PHE A 12 -4.86 7.16 -9.13
C PHE A 12 -4.36 7.18 -10.57
N ARG A 13 -4.12 8.36 -11.17
CA ARG A 13 -3.63 8.53 -12.55
C ARG A 13 -4.54 7.88 -13.62
N ASN A 14 -5.85 7.87 -13.37
CA ASN A 14 -6.85 7.43 -14.33
C ASN A 14 -7.25 8.56 -15.30
N MET A 15 -7.03 9.82 -14.90
CA MET A 15 -7.22 11.01 -15.73
C MET A 15 -6.14 11.09 -16.83
N LYS A 16 -6.48 11.60 -18.01
CA LYS A 16 -5.61 11.58 -19.20
C LYS A 16 -5.50 12.94 -19.87
N GLY A 17 -4.31 13.21 -20.42
CA GLY A 17 -4.07 14.32 -21.33
C GLY A 17 -4.52 15.67 -20.76
N GLU A 18 -5.37 16.36 -21.53
CA GLU A 18 -5.84 17.71 -21.25
C GLU A 18 -6.62 17.83 -19.92
N ASP A 19 -7.32 16.78 -19.50
CA ASP A 19 -8.08 16.77 -18.26
C ASP A 19 -7.16 16.94 -17.04
N VAL A 20 -5.95 16.35 -17.09
CA VAL A 20 -4.95 16.49 -16.01
C VAL A 20 -4.50 17.94 -15.92
N THR A 21 -4.13 18.54 -17.05
CA THR A 21 -3.69 19.94 -17.10
C THR A 21 -4.77 20.90 -16.61
N LEU A 22 -6.03 20.67 -17.03
CA LEU A 22 -7.17 21.47 -16.57
C LEU A 22 -7.37 21.33 -15.06
N PHE A 23 -7.30 20.11 -14.54
CA PHE A 23 -7.47 19.85 -13.12
C PHE A 23 -6.33 20.47 -12.29
N GLU A 24 -5.09 20.41 -12.77
CA GLU A 24 -3.93 21.07 -12.14
C GLU A 24 -4.10 22.59 -12.09
N ALA A 25 -4.61 23.21 -13.16
CA ALA A 25 -4.95 24.63 -13.15
C ALA A 25 -6.04 24.95 -12.12
N GLN A 26 -7.08 24.10 -12.01
CA GLN A 26 -8.13 24.25 -10.99
C GLN A 26 -7.58 24.16 -9.56
N LEU A 27 -6.61 23.27 -9.31
CA LEU A 27 -5.96 23.15 -7.99
C LEU A 27 -5.19 24.42 -7.60
N LEU A 28 -4.60 25.13 -8.56
CA LEU A 28 -3.90 26.39 -8.29
C LEU A 28 -4.87 27.55 -8.00
N LEU A 29 -6.05 27.52 -8.60
CA LEU A 29 -7.04 28.60 -8.49
C LEU A 29 -8.03 28.39 -7.35
N ASN A 30 -8.23 27.15 -6.89
CA ASN A 30 -9.21 26.79 -5.89
C ASN A 30 -8.53 26.10 -4.69
N SER A 31 -8.32 26.87 -3.62
CA SER A 31 -7.71 26.39 -2.38
C SER A 31 -8.54 25.33 -1.66
N GLU A 32 -9.87 25.40 -1.72
CA GLU A 32 -10.77 24.41 -1.12
C GLU A 32 -10.62 23.06 -1.83
N LEU A 33 -10.57 23.07 -3.16
CA LEU A 33 -10.33 21.85 -3.94
C LEU A 33 -8.95 21.26 -3.62
N ALA A 34 -7.92 22.10 -3.55
CA ALA A 34 -6.57 21.65 -3.17
C ALA A 34 -6.54 21.01 -1.78
N GLU A 35 -7.24 21.59 -0.79
CA GLU A 35 -7.34 21.04 0.55
C GLU A 35 -8.03 19.66 0.55
N LYS A 36 -9.14 19.52 -0.19
CA LYS A 36 -9.85 18.25 -0.34
C LYS A 36 -8.96 17.16 -0.97
N VAL A 37 -8.18 17.50 -2.00
CA VAL A 37 -7.20 16.57 -2.59
C VAL A 37 -6.15 16.14 -1.55
N GLN A 38 -5.61 17.07 -0.77
CA GLN A 38 -4.62 16.74 0.26
C GLN A 38 -5.22 15.86 1.37
N LEU A 39 -6.45 16.13 1.80
CA LEU A 39 -7.14 15.32 2.81
C LEU A 39 -7.36 13.90 2.31
N GLN A 40 -7.89 13.72 1.09
CA GLN A 40 -8.09 12.39 0.53
C GLN A 40 -6.76 11.63 0.38
N LYS A 41 -5.71 12.30 -0.12
CA LYS A 41 -4.36 11.73 -0.21
C LYS A 41 -3.84 11.24 1.15
N LYS A 42 -4.04 12.01 2.22
CA LYS A 42 -3.66 11.62 3.60
C LYS A 42 -4.45 10.41 4.09
N VAL A 43 -5.77 10.39 3.84
CA VAL A 43 -6.64 9.27 4.23
C VAL A 43 -6.21 7.98 3.54
N TYR A 44 -6.00 7.99 2.22
CA TYR A 44 -5.52 6.79 1.50
C TYR A 44 -4.14 6.35 1.99
N HIS A 45 -3.24 7.29 2.29
CA HIS A 45 -1.93 6.95 2.85
C HIS A 45 -2.05 6.24 4.19
N LEU A 46 -2.91 6.74 5.09
CA LEU A 46 -3.17 6.13 6.40
C LEU A 46 -3.76 4.73 6.25
N ILE A 47 -4.78 4.56 5.41
CA ILE A 47 -5.42 3.26 5.15
C ILE A 47 -4.37 2.26 4.64
N HIS A 48 -3.54 2.67 3.68
CA HIS A 48 -2.48 1.81 3.15
C HIS A 48 -1.43 1.46 4.21
N GLN A 49 -1.08 2.38 5.10
CA GLN A 49 -0.16 2.10 6.21
C GLN A 49 -0.77 1.11 7.20
N CYS A 50 -2.01 1.32 7.61
CA CYS A 50 -2.74 0.41 8.49
C CYS A 50 -2.82 -1.00 7.87
N GLY A 51 -3.20 -1.10 6.59
CA GLY A 51 -3.24 -2.39 5.88
C GLY A 51 -1.89 -3.08 5.81
N ARG A 52 -0.80 -2.34 5.54
CA ARG A 52 0.57 -2.89 5.56
C ARG A 52 0.97 -3.41 6.94
N ASN A 53 0.61 -2.70 8.01
CA ASN A 53 0.92 -3.12 9.37
C ASN A 53 0.18 -4.41 9.73
N ALA A 54 -1.12 -4.49 9.43
CA ALA A 54 -1.91 -5.69 9.64
C ALA A 54 -1.33 -6.89 8.87
N LEU A 55 -1.01 -6.72 7.59
CA LEU A 55 -0.38 -7.77 6.79
C LEU A 55 0.97 -8.20 7.36
N LYS A 56 1.77 -7.26 7.86
CA LYS A 56 3.05 -7.55 8.50
C LYS A 56 2.86 -8.37 9.78
N GLU A 57 1.86 -8.04 10.60
CA GLU A 57 1.52 -8.80 11.81
C GLU A 57 1.07 -10.22 11.49
N GLU A 58 0.24 -10.41 10.45
CA GLU A 58 -0.18 -11.74 9.99
C GLU A 58 1.00 -12.58 9.52
N ILE A 59 1.89 -12.00 8.70
CA ILE A 59 3.12 -12.67 8.24
C ILE A 59 4.01 -13.04 9.43
N GLN A 60 4.17 -12.12 10.40
CA GLN A 60 4.97 -12.38 11.59
C GLN A 60 4.38 -13.51 12.43
N ALA A 61 3.05 -13.54 12.63
CA ALA A 61 2.40 -14.61 13.37
C ALA A 61 2.58 -15.98 12.70
N ILE A 62 2.47 -16.04 11.37
CA ILE A 62 2.74 -17.27 10.59
C ILE A 62 4.21 -17.67 10.72
N HIS A 63 5.13 -16.71 10.62
CA HIS A 63 6.56 -16.95 10.80
C HIS A 63 6.84 -17.53 12.19
N ASP A 64 6.32 -16.92 13.25
CA ASP A 64 6.58 -17.35 14.62
C ASP A 64 6.05 -18.76 14.87
N LYS A 65 4.85 -19.05 14.36
CA LYS A 65 4.29 -20.40 14.39
C LYS A 65 5.17 -21.42 13.68
N LEU A 66 5.61 -21.14 12.46
CA LEU A 66 6.29 -22.13 11.62
C LEU A 66 7.80 -22.24 11.88
N PHE A 67 8.44 -21.18 12.37
CA PHE A 67 9.90 -21.08 12.51
C PHE A 67 10.37 -20.97 13.96
N ILE A 68 9.52 -20.62 14.92
CA ILE A 68 9.90 -20.52 16.34
C ILE A 68 9.36 -21.72 17.14
N GLU A 69 8.09 -22.11 16.97
CA GLU A 69 7.51 -23.20 17.75
C GLU A 69 8.23 -24.54 17.53
N PRO A 70 8.64 -25.27 18.60
CA PRO A 70 9.41 -26.52 18.47
C PRO A 70 8.73 -27.61 17.64
N ARG A 71 7.38 -27.64 17.64
CA ARG A 71 6.56 -28.61 16.91
C ARG A 71 6.75 -28.55 15.39
N TYR A 72 7.14 -27.39 14.84
CA TYR A 72 7.37 -27.21 13.41
C TYR A 72 8.86 -27.27 13.01
N SER A 73 9.74 -27.73 13.91
CA SER A 73 11.18 -27.80 13.68
C SER A 73 11.60 -28.57 12.41
N THR A 74 10.91 -29.66 12.05
CA THR A 74 11.17 -30.40 10.80
C THR A 74 10.85 -29.57 9.56
N PHE A 75 9.74 -28.81 9.58
CA PHE A 75 9.38 -27.90 8.50
C PHE A 75 10.44 -26.81 8.33
N ARG A 76 10.79 -26.13 9.43
CA ARG A 76 11.87 -25.13 9.45
C ARG A 76 13.17 -25.67 8.88
N LYS A 77 13.63 -26.84 9.32
CA LYS A 77 14.88 -27.45 8.83
C LYS A 77 14.84 -27.74 7.32
N ARG A 78 13.72 -28.22 6.79
CA ARG A 78 13.55 -28.46 5.35
C ARG A 78 13.64 -27.17 4.55
N VAL A 79 12.95 -26.12 5.00
CA VAL A 79 12.97 -24.81 4.33
C VAL A 79 14.37 -24.21 4.35
N LEU A 80 15.03 -24.17 5.51
CA LEU A 80 16.40 -23.68 5.64
C LEU A 80 17.37 -24.44 4.71
N LYS A 81 17.21 -25.76 4.58
CA LYS A 81 18.04 -26.54 3.66
C LYS A 81 17.87 -26.12 2.19
N LEU A 82 16.69 -25.69 1.76
CA LEU A 82 16.48 -25.22 0.38
C LEU A 82 17.25 -23.92 0.09
N PHE A 83 17.34 -23.03 1.07
CA PHE A 83 17.96 -21.72 0.91
C PHE A 83 19.45 -21.68 1.26
N PHE A 84 19.92 -22.56 2.15
CA PHE A 84 21.28 -22.53 2.69
C PHE A 84 22.18 -23.71 2.25
N ASN A 85 21.69 -24.66 1.43
CA ASN A 85 22.54 -25.72 0.82
C ASN A 85 22.95 -25.42 -0.64
N GLN A 86 22.84 -24.19 -1.12
CA GLN A 86 23.49 -23.83 -2.40
C GLN A 86 24.98 -23.64 -2.13
N LYS A 87 25.74 -24.72 -2.34
CA LYS A 87 27.20 -24.70 -2.39
C LYS A 87 27.60 -24.02 -3.72
N ASP A 88 28.34 -22.92 -3.62
CA ASP A 88 29.18 -22.38 -4.70
C ASP A 88 30.24 -23.42 -5.13
#